data_AF-A0A961TI60-F1
#
_entry.id   AF-A0A961TI60-F1
#
_cell.length_a   1.000
_cell.length_b   1.000
_cell.length_c   1.000
_cell.angle_alpha   90.00
_cell.angle_beta   90.00
_cell.angle_gamma   90.00
#
_symmetry.space_group_name_H-M   'P 1'
#
loop_
_entity.id
_entity.type
_entity.pdbx_description
1 polymer ?
#
loop_
_entity_poly.entity_id
_entity_poly.type
_entity_poly.pdbx_seq_one_letter_code
_entity_poly.pdbx_strand_id
1 'polypeptide(L)'
;GWVLVKSNDATRLELYARYAKDILRDPFYRKLEDPRIYVGVLALQCLVFFGAGFLIGLVLGADLQSALVFAASWLIWGVFVRTVFVWHATWSVNSVAHVWGYQNYDTGENSRNNLLIGYLTNGEGWHNNHHADPRSARHGHRPFEFDLTWLTIRFLARMGLAWNIREANIRPDGQSTV
;
A
#
# COMPACT_ATOMS: atom_id res chain seq x y z
N GLY A 1 -1.26 -2.92 17.97
CA GLY A 1 -2.53 -2.91 18.73
C GLY A 1 -3.41 -4.04 18.25
N TRP A 2 -4.28 -3.76 17.27
CA TRP A 2 -5.27 -4.70 16.75
C TRP A 2 -4.69 -5.98 16.10
N VAL A 3 -3.52 -5.91 15.45
CA VAL A 3 -2.85 -7.08 14.85
C VAL A 3 -2.41 -8.13 15.89
N LEU A 4 -2.23 -7.73 17.15
CA LEU A 4 -1.77 -8.60 18.23
C LEU A 4 -2.93 -9.19 19.05
N VAL A 5 -4.17 -8.79 18.75
CA VAL A 5 -5.37 -9.23 19.48
C VAL A 5 -6.20 -10.09 18.56
N LYS A 6 -6.64 -11.25 19.05
CA LYS A 6 -7.59 -12.09 18.34
C LYS A 6 -8.97 -11.43 18.44
N SER A 7 -9.52 -10.94 17.34
CA SER A 7 -10.91 -10.49 17.32
C SER A 7 -11.85 -11.70 17.44
N ASN A 8 -12.91 -11.57 18.22
CA ASN A 8 -13.94 -12.61 18.40
C ASN A 8 -14.95 -12.62 17.24
N ASP A 9 -14.52 -12.21 16.04
CA ASP A 9 -15.37 -12.19 14.86
C ASP A 9 -15.57 -13.63 14.38
N ALA A 10 -16.64 -14.26 14.86
CA ALA A 10 -17.17 -15.54 14.37
C ALA A 10 -17.59 -15.51 12.88
N THR A 11 -17.30 -14.41 12.18
CA THR A 11 -17.91 -13.93 10.94
C THR A 11 -16.91 -13.67 9.81
N ARG A 12 -15.62 -14.01 9.90
CA ARG A 12 -14.68 -13.77 8.77
C ARG A 12 -15.16 -14.40 7.46
N LEU A 13 -15.61 -15.65 7.51
CA LEU A 13 -16.16 -16.34 6.33
C LEU A 13 -17.45 -15.68 5.83
N GLU A 14 -18.36 -15.28 6.72
CA GLU A 14 -19.61 -14.59 6.34
C GLU A 14 -19.35 -13.19 5.76
N LEU A 15 -18.39 -12.45 6.32
CA LEU A 15 -17.96 -11.14 5.84
C LEU A 15 -17.31 -11.25 4.47
N TYR A 16 -16.38 -12.20 4.28
CA TYR A 16 -15.79 -12.44 2.96
C TYR A 16 -16.83 -12.90 1.95
N ALA A 17 -17.74 -13.79 2.38
CA ALA A 17 -18.86 -14.20 1.56
C ALA A 17 -19.85 -13.07 1.30
N ARG A 18 -19.87 -11.96 2.04
CA ARG A 18 -20.73 -10.80 1.75
C ARG A 18 -20.02 -9.77 0.86
N TYR A 19 -18.79 -9.40 1.20
CA TYR A 19 -18.10 -8.23 0.64
C TYR A 19 -16.99 -8.54 -0.35
N ALA A 20 -16.49 -9.78 -0.41
CA ALA A 20 -15.34 -10.16 -1.25
C ALA A 20 -15.64 -11.38 -2.14
N LYS A 21 -16.92 -11.58 -2.51
CA LYS A 21 -17.37 -12.74 -3.31
C LYS A 21 -16.64 -12.84 -4.65
N ASP A 22 -16.42 -11.71 -5.29
CA ASP A 22 -15.73 -11.56 -6.56
C ASP A 22 -14.25 -11.94 -6.43
N ILE A 23 -13.54 -11.40 -5.43
CA ILE A 23 -12.15 -11.75 -5.14
C ILE A 23 -12.00 -13.25 -4.86
N LEU A 24 -12.90 -13.81 -4.05
CA LEU A 24 -12.88 -15.23 -3.71
C LEU A 24 -13.25 -16.16 -4.87
N ARG A 25 -13.86 -15.66 -5.95
CA ARG A 25 -14.16 -16.46 -7.15
C ARG A 25 -13.00 -16.47 -8.13
N ASP A 26 -12.16 -15.44 -8.11
CA ASP A 26 -11.05 -15.32 -9.02
C ASP A 26 -9.90 -16.29 -8.63
N PRO A 27 -9.49 -17.21 -9.52
CA PRO A 27 -8.45 -18.19 -9.22
C PRO A 27 -7.08 -17.55 -8.99
N PHE A 28 -6.78 -16.38 -9.57
CA PHE A 28 -5.53 -15.66 -9.35
C PHE A 28 -5.45 -15.15 -7.91
N TYR A 29 -6.46 -14.44 -7.42
CA TYR A 29 -6.48 -13.93 -6.05
C TYR A 29 -6.50 -15.06 -5.02
N ARG A 30 -7.29 -16.12 -5.26
CA ARG A 30 -7.28 -17.32 -4.41
C ARG A 30 -5.91 -17.97 -4.31
N LYS A 31 -5.14 -17.98 -5.41
CA LYS A 31 -3.79 -18.53 -5.40
C LYS A 31 -2.87 -17.67 -4.54
N LEU A 32 -2.97 -16.34 -4.61
CA LEU A 32 -2.15 -15.41 -3.82
C LEU A 32 -2.36 -15.53 -2.30
N GLU A 33 -3.53 -16.01 -1.86
CA GLU A 33 -3.80 -16.30 -0.44
C GLU A 33 -3.00 -17.50 0.11
N ASP A 34 -2.33 -18.28 -0.74
CA ASP A 34 -1.51 -19.41 -0.30
C ASP A 34 -0.28 -18.93 0.50
N PRO A 35 -0.13 -19.39 1.76
CA PRO A 35 1.01 -19.08 2.59
C PRO A 35 2.39 -19.26 1.99
N ARG A 36 2.51 -20.26 1.14
CA ARG A 36 3.78 -20.63 0.52
C ARG A 36 4.24 -19.57 -0.46
N ILE A 37 3.33 -18.79 -1.04
CA ILE A 37 3.68 -17.72 -1.97
C ILE A 37 4.33 -16.56 -1.23
N TYR A 38 3.74 -16.05 -0.15
CA TYR A 38 4.35 -14.93 0.57
C TYR A 38 5.65 -15.33 1.28
N VAL A 39 5.74 -16.54 1.82
CA VAL A 39 6.98 -17.07 2.39
C VAL A 39 8.04 -17.22 1.29
N GLY A 40 7.65 -17.74 0.12
CA GLY A 40 8.53 -17.90 -1.02
C GLY A 40 9.05 -16.56 -1.56
N VAL A 41 8.18 -15.54 -1.67
CA VAL A 41 8.57 -14.18 -2.08
C VAL A 41 9.54 -13.57 -1.07
N LEU A 42 9.30 -13.73 0.24
CA LEU A 42 10.22 -13.23 1.27
C LEU A 42 11.57 -13.94 1.19
N ALA A 43 11.59 -15.27 1.08
CA ALA A 43 12.82 -16.04 0.95
C ALA A 43 13.61 -15.64 -0.32
N LEU A 44 12.92 -15.47 -1.44
CA LEU A 44 13.52 -14.98 -2.69
C LEU A 44 14.12 -13.58 -2.53
N GLN A 45 13.40 -12.66 -1.88
CA GLN A 45 13.94 -11.33 -1.58
C GLN A 45 15.20 -11.42 -0.72
N CYS A 46 15.21 -12.26 0.31
CA CYS A 46 16.40 -12.46 1.14
C CYS A 46 17.60 -12.92 0.31
N LEU A 47 17.41 -13.93 -0.54
CA LEU A 47 18.45 -14.46 -1.42
C LEU A 47 18.95 -13.41 -2.43
N VAL A 48 18.03 -12.68 -3.06
CA VAL A 48 18.36 -11.66 -4.07
C VAL A 48 19.12 -10.49 -3.45
N PHE A 49 18.64 -9.92 -2.34
CA PHE A 49 19.30 -8.78 -1.71
C PHE A 49 20.67 -9.15 -1.12
N PHE A 50 20.77 -10.32 -0.48
CA PHE A 50 22.04 -10.81 0.03
C PHE A 50 23.02 -11.08 -1.12
N GLY A 51 22.58 -11.83 -2.15
CA GLY A 51 23.41 -12.15 -3.31
C GLY A 51 23.86 -10.91 -4.08
N ALA A 52 22.96 -9.95 -4.31
CA ALA A 52 23.29 -8.70 -4.96
C ALA A 52 24.31 -7.89 -4.15
N GLY A 53 24.10 -7.71 -2.84
CA GLY A 53 25.06 -7.04 -1.97
C GLY A 53 26.43 -7.73 -1.99
N PHE A 54 26.45 -9.06 -1.90
CA PHE A 54 27.69 -9.84 -1.96
C PHE A 54 28.45 -9.63 -3.27
N LEU A 55 27.76 -9.76 -4.41
CA LEU A 55 28.35 -9.57 -5.74
C LEU A 55 28.86 -8.14 -5.94
N ILE A 56 28.09 -7.13 -5.51
CA ILE A 56 28.52 -5.73 -5.56
C ILE A 56 29.78 -5.54 -4.71
N GLY A 57 29.83 -6.10 -3.50
CA GLY A 57 31.01 -6.06 -2.65
C GLY A 57 32.25 -6.61 -3.35
N LEU A 58 32.14 -7.80 -3.97
CA LEU A 58 33.24 -8.40 -4.71
C LEU A 58 33.67 -7.58 -5.93
N VAL A 59 32.71 -7.06 -6.71
CA VAL A 59 32.99 -6.22 -7.89
C VAL A 59 33.70 -4.93 -7.51
N LEU A 60 33.41 -4.38 -6.32
CA LEU A 60 34.08 -3.20 -5.77
C LEU A 60 35.43 -3.53 -5.12
N GLY A 61 35.89 -4.78 -5.19
CA GLY A 61 37.21 -5.20 -4.71
C GLY A 61 37.26 -5.52 -3.21
N ALA A 62 36.11 -5.72 -2.55
CA ALA A 62 36.08 -6.16 -1.16
C ALA A 62 36.61 -7.60 -1.04
N ASP A 63 37.34 -7.89 0.04
CA ASP A 63 37.65 -9.27 0.41
C ASP A 63 36.37 -10.05 0.80
N LEU A 64 36.48 -11.37 0.93
CA LEU A 64 35.34 -12.24 1.20
C LEU A 64 34.58 -11.83 2.47
N GLN A 65 35.27 -11.50 3.56
CA GLN A 65 34.63 -11.15 4.82
C GLN A 65 33.90 -9.82 4.69
N SER A 66 34.54 -8.82 4.09
CA SER A 66 33.95 -7.52 3.84
C SER A 66 32.72 -7.62 2.92
N ALA A 67 32.78 -8.44 1.87
CA ALA A 67 31.67 -8.69 0.97
C ALA A 67 30.48 -9.37 1.69
N LEU A 68 30.73 -10.32 2.60
CA LEU A 68 29.68 -10.96 3.40
C LEU A 68 28.99 -9.98 4.36
N VAL A 69 29.76 -9.10 5.01
CA VAL A 69 29.19 -8.05 5.88
C VAL A 69 28.34 -7.08 5.07
N PHE A 70 28.81 -6.67 3.89
CA PHE A 70 28.06 -5.80 3.00
C PHE A 70 26.77 -6.45 2.48
N ALA A 71 26.82 -7.75 2.13
CA ALA A 71 25.66 -8.56 1.77
C ALA A 71 24.61 -8.62 2.88
N ALA A 72 25.05 -8.85 4.13
CA ALA A 72 24.17 -8.87 5.28
C ALA A 72 23.52 -7.49 5.53
N SER A 73 24.27 -6.40 5.35
CA SER A 73 23.73 -5.04 5.43
C SER A 73 22.64 -4.79 4.38
N TRP A 74 22.89 -5.19 3.12
CA TRP A 74 21.90 -5.11 2.04
C TRP A 74 20.63 -5.91 2.34
N LEU A 75 20.78 -7.12 2.88
CA LEU A 75 19.65 -7.93 3.32
C LEU A 75 18.84 -7.23 4.42
N ILE A 76 19.51 -6.71 5.46
CA ILE A 76 18.85 -6.05 6.59
C ILE A 76 18.06 -4.83 6.13
N TRP A 77 18.70 -3.93 5.38
CA TRP A 77 18.07 -2.69 4.96
C TRP A 77 17.06 -2.90 3.84
N GLY A 78 17.41 -3.69 2.81
CA GLY A 78 16.59 -3.90 1.63
C GLY A 78 15.37 -4.77 1.85
N VAL A 79 15.41 -5.68 2.83
CA VAL A 79 14.30 -6.59 3.14
C VAL A 79 13.65 -6.21 4.46
N PHE A 80 14.35 -6.35 5.59
CA PHE A 80 13.71 -6.27 6.91
C PHE A 80 13.30 -4.84 7.28
N VAL A 81 14.24 -3.89 7.27
CA VAL A 81 13.95 -2.50 7.66
C VAL A 81 12.94 -1.86 6.70
N ARG A 82 13.14 -2.02 5.39
CA ARG A 82 12.17 -1.58 4.37
C ARG A 82 10.77 -2.13 4.65
N THR A 83 10.64 -3.42 4.96
CA THR A 83 9.32 -4.04 5.22
C THR A 83 8.67 -3.47 6.46
N VAL A 84 9.43 -3.31 7.56
CA VAL A 84 8.92 -2.66 8.77
C VAL A 84 8.48 -1.23 8.50
N PHE A 85 9.25 -0.46 7.72
CA PHE A 85 8.88 0.89 7.34
C PHE A 85 7.58 0.94 6.54
N VAL A 86 7.43 0.07 5.53
CA VAL A 86 6.20 -0.03 4.73
C VAL A 86 5.00 -0.37 5.61
N TRP A 87 5.12 -1.32 6.54
CA TRP A 87 4.03 -1.63 7.48
C TRP A 87 3.61 -0.42 8.31
N HIS A 88 4.56 0.32 8.87
CA HIS A 88 4.25 1.51 9.66
C HIS A 88 3.64 2.63 8.82
N ALA A 89 4.12 2.86 7.60
CA ALA A 89 3.52 3.81 6.68
C ALA A 89 2.05 3.45 6.39
N THR A 90 1.78 2.18 6.02
CA THR A 90 0.41 1.71 5.75
C THR A 90 -0.49 1.79 6.97
N TRP A 91 -0.03 1.33 8.14
CA TRP A 91 -0.83 1.39 9.37
C TRP A 91 -1.05 2.82 9.87
N SER A 92 -0.20 3.77 9.47
CA SER A 92 -0.40 5.19 9.78
C SER A 92 -1.63 5.75 9.09
N VAL A 93 -2.06 5.20 7.95
CA VAL A 93 -3.35 5.56 7.33
C VAL A 93 -4.51 5.28 8.29
N ASN A 94 -4.56 4.08 8.87
CA ASN A 94 -5.62 3.69 9.80
C ASN A 94 -5.58 4.42 11.17
N SER A 95 -4.47 5.08 11.50
CA SER A 95 -4.26 5.72 12.79
C SER A 95 -4.13 7.24 12.64
N VAL A 96 -2.99 7.72 12.15
CA VAL A 96 -2.71 9.15 11.94
C VAL A 96 -3.79 9.80 11.08
N ALA A 97 -4.19 9.18 9.97
CA ALA A 97 -5.19 9.79 9.07
C ALA A 97 -6.63 9.75 9.62
N HIS A 98 -6.88 9.15 10.79
CA HIS A 98 -8.16 9.25 11.51
C HIS A 98 -8.11 10.19 12.74
N VAL A 99 -6.94 10.79 13.01
CA VAL A 99 -6.75 11.65 14.18
C VAL A 99 -6.27 13.05 13.78
N TRP A 100 -5.33 13.14 12.83
CA TRP A 100 -4.69 14.40 12.46
C TRP A 100 -4.77 14.69 10.97
N GLY A 101 -5.14 15.93 10.64
CA GLY A 101 -5.29 16.40 9.27
C GLY A 101 -6.53 17.27 9.07
N TYR A 102 -6.83 17.56 7.82
CA TYR A 102 -7.99 18.36 7.41
C TYR A 102 -9.06 17.49 6.76
N GLN A 103 -10.28 18.02 6.67
CA GLN A 103 -11.39 17.36 5.98
C GLN A 103 -11.84 18.24 4.82
N ASN A 104 -12.04 17.62 3.66
CA ASN A 104 -12.67 18.24 2.50
C ASN A 104 -14.18 17.97 2.48
N TYR A 105 -14.62 16.85 3.05
CA TYR A 105 -15.98 16.34 3.01
C TYR A 105 -16.47 15.95 4.40
N ASP A 106 -17.76 16.18 4.65
CA ASP A 106 -18.43 15.65 5.83
C ASP A 106 -18.89 14.21 5.55
N THR A 107 -18.10 13.25 6.04
CA THR A 107 -18.33 11.81 5.91
C THR A 107 -19.06 11.21 7.12
N GLY A 108 -19.33 12.01 8.16
CA GLY A 108 -19.90 11.54 9.43
C GLY A 108 -18.95 10.66 10.26
N GLU A 109 -17.70 10.50 9.83
CA GLU A 109 -16.66 9.77 10.55
C GLU A 109 -15.36 10.60 10.66
N ASN A 110 -14.32 10.05 11.29
CA ASN A 110 -13.14 10.79 11.72
C ASN A 110 -11.97 10.81 10.72
N SER A 111 -12.13 10.31 9.49
CA SER A 111 -11.08 10.30 8.48
C SER A 111 -10.68 11.72 8.11
N ARG A 112 -9.40 11.90 7.85
CA ARG A 112 -8.74 13.17 7.56
C ARG A 112 -7.74 12.96 6.45
N ASN A 113 -7.59 13.98 5.62
CA ASN A 113 -6.48 14.09 4.70
C ASN A 113 -5.24 14.54 5.48
N ASN A 114 -4.13 13.84 5.29
CA ASN A 114 -2.87 14.14 5.96
C ASN A 114 -1.74 14.22 4.94
N LEU A 115 -1.10 15.38 4.82
CA LEU A 115 -0.04 15.62 3.83
C LEU A 115 1.12 14.64 3.96
N LEU A 116 1.66 14.47 5.17
CA LEU A 116 2.81 13.60 5.40
C LEU A 116 2.49 12.16 5.03
N ILE A 117 1.33 11.66 5.50
CA ILE A 117 0.90 10.31 5.17
C ILE A 117 0.65 10.18 3.68
N GLY A 118 -0.01 11.16 3.04
CA GLY A 118 -0.29 11.17 1.60
C GLY A 118 0.97 10.97 0.77
N TYR A 119 2.06 11.67 1.10
CA TYR A 119 3.35 11.47 0.43
C TYR A 119 4.02 10.13 0.76
N LEU A 120 4.00 9.70 2.04
CA LEU A 120 4.63 8.45 2.46
C LEU A 120 3.94 7.20 1.90
N THR A 121 2.63 7.28 1.66
CA THR A 121 1.80 6.16 1.22
C THR A 121 1.28 6.33 -0.20
N ASN A 122 1.95 7.17 -1.00
CA ASN A 122 1.67 7.33 -2.43
C ASN A 122 0.25 7.80 -2.78
N GLY A 123 -0.45 8.45 -1.85
CA GLY A 123 -1.80 8.97 -2.04
C GLY A 123 -2.83 8.45 -1.03
N GLU A 124 -2.56 7.36 -0.31
CA GLU A 124 -3.52 6.75 0.62
C GLU A 124 -3.82 7.62 1.86
N GLY A 125 -2.96 8.62 2.13
CA GLY A 125 -3.19 9.60 3.20
C GLY A 125 -4.23 10.68 2.88
N TRP A 126 -4.76 10.74 1.65
CA TRP A 126 -5.95 11.54 1.32
C TRP A 126 -7.22 10.80 1.77
N HIS A 127 -7.25 10.42 3.04
CA HIS A 127 -8.17 9.42 3.56
C HIS A 127 -9.61 9.95 3.66
N ASN A 128 -9.80 11.23 3.96
CA ASN A 128 -11.14 11.84 3.95
C ASN A 128 -11.74 11.88 2.54
N ASN A 129 -10.91 12.11 1.53
CA ASN A 129 -11.36 12.02 0.14
C ASN A 129 -11.75 10.59 -0.23
N HIS A 130 -10.94 9.60 0.17
CA HIS A 130 -11.23 8.18 -0.05
C HIS A 130 -12.56 7.76 0.59
N HIS A 131 -12.83 8.17 1.84
CA HIS A 131 -14.08 7.85 2.52
C HIS A 131 -15.29 8.55 1.90
N ALA A 132 -15.10 9.74 1.30
CA ALA A 132 -16.15 10.46 0.60
C ALA A 132 -16.54 9.81 -0.74
N ASP A 133 -15.57 9.24 -1.48
CA ASP A 133 -15.83 8.47 -2.71
C ASP A 133 -14.94 7.20 -2.79
N PRO A 134 -15.34 6.12 -2.09
CA PRO A 134 -14.52 4.90 -2.00
C PRO A 134 -14.44 4.12 -3.32
N ARG A 135 -15.22 4.51 -4.34
CA ARG A 135 -15.17 3.88 -5.67
C ARG A 135 -14.18 4.58 -6.60
N SER A 136 -13.74 5.79 -6.26
CA SER A 136 -12.76 6.53 -7.05
C SER A 136 -11.39 5.87 -6.96
N ALA A 137 -10.72 5.71 -8.10
CA ALA A 137 -9.33 5.30 -8.19
C ALA A 137 -8.35 6.44 -7.84
N ARG A 138 -8.86 7.68 -7.74
CA ARG A 138 -8.09 8.88 -7.41
C ARG A 138 -8.48 9.33 -6.00
N HIS A 139 -7.50 9.43 -5.11
CA HIS A 139 -7.68 9.90 -3.74
C HIS A 139 -7.37 11.39 -3.60
N GLY A 140 -6.42 11.93 -4.38
CA GLY A 140 -6.07 13.36 -4.34
C GLY A 140 -7.07 14.24 -5.09
N HIS A 141 -7.86 15.04 -4.38
CA HIS A 141 -8.94 15.89 -4.94
C HIS A 141 -8.52 17.35 -5.12
N ARG A 142 -7.57 17.86 -4.31
CA ARG A 142 -7.01 19.22 -4.45
C ARG A 142 -5.68 19.22 -5.20
N PRO A 143 -5.26 20.35 -5.83
CA PRO A 143 -4.04 20.40 -6.64
C PRO A 143 -2.74 20.02 -5.91
N PHE A 144 -2.67 20.27 -4.59
CA PHE A 144 -1.50 19.94 -3.77
C PHE A 144 -1.55 18.52 -3.18
N GLU A 145 -2.64 17.78 -3.39
CA GLU A 145 -2.81 16.40 -2.93
C GLU A 145 -2.19 15.46 -3.95
N PHE A 146 -0.86 15.36 -3.94
CA PHE A 146 -0.11 14.50 -4.85
C PHE A 146 -0.47 13.02 -4.62
N ASP A 147 -0.83 12.32 -5.69
CA ASP A 147 -1.33 10.95 -5.67
C ASP A 147 -0.56 10.13 -6.71
N LEU A 148 0.51 9.46 -6.26
CA LEU A 148 1.37 8.68 -7.14
C LEU A 148 0.66 7.41 -7.63
N THR A 149 -0.23 6.83 -6.83
CA THR A 149 -1.07 5.70 -7.22
C THR A 149 -1.96 6.09 -8.41
N TRP A 150 -2.63 7.25 -8.35
CA TRP A 150 -3.42 7.77 -9.46
C TRP A 150 -2.59 8.00 -10.72
N LEU A 151 -1.40 8.61 -10.59
CA LEU A 151 -0.50 8.79 -11.74
C LEU A 151 -0.10 7.45 -12.37
N THR A 152 0.15 6.44 -11.55
CA THR A 152 0.47 5.08 -12.00
C THR A 152 -0.71 4.45 -12.73
N ILE A 153 -1.92 4.55 -12.20
CA ILE A 153 -3.15 4.06 -12.86
C ILE A 153 -3.35 4.75 -14.21
N ARG A 154 -3.18 6.07 -14.29
CA ARG A 154 -3.25 6.81 -15.56
C ARG A 154 -2.19 6.38 -16.56
N PHE A 155 -0.99 6.05 -16.09
CA PHE A 155 0.07 5.53 -16.95
C PHE A 155 -0.30 4.16 -17.51
N LEU A 156 -0.77 3.23 -16.67
CA LEU A 156 -1.27 1.92 -17.10
C LEU A 156 -2.44 2.04 -18.07
N ALA A 157 -3.35 2.99 -17.86
CA ALA A 157 -4.47 3.27 -18.75
C ALA A 157 -4.01 3.70 -20.15
N ARG A 158 -3.00 4.58 -20.22
CA ARG A 158 -2.41 5.01 -21.51
C ARG A 158 -1.75 3.87 -22.27
N MET A 159 -1.22 2.87 -21.56
CA MET A 159 -0.66 1.66 -22.17
C MET A 159 -1.74 0.61 -22.52
N GLY A 160 -3.02 0.87 -22.24
CA GLY A 160 -4.09 -0.10 -22.44
C GLY A 160 -4.12 -1.26 -21.43
N LEU A 161 -3.35 -1.18 -20.34
CA LEU A 161 -3.29 -2.20 -19.30
C LEU A 161 -4.36 -2.03 -18.21
N ALA A 162 -4.99 -0.86 -18.15
CA ALA A 162 -6.10 -0.57 -17.26
C ALA A 162 -7.23 0.14 -18.02
N TRP A 163 -8.48 -0.24 -17.76
CA TRP A 163 -9.67 0.34 -18.36
C TRP A 163 -10.82 0.35 -17.35
N ASN A 164 -11.95 0.99 -17.70
CA ASN A 164 -13.11 1.17 -16.80
C ASN A 164 -12.77 1.84 -15.45
N ILE A 165 -11.78 2.74 -15.47
CA ILE A 165 -11.32 3.45 -14.28
C ILE A 165 -12.40 4.45 -13.85
N ARG A 166 -12.76 4.41 -12.56
CA ARG A 166 -13.67 5.36 -11.94
C ARG A 166 -12.83 6.51 -11.37
N GLU A 167 -13.07 7.71 -11.84
CA GLU A 167 -12.52 8.93 -11.22
C GLU A 167 -13.62 9.61 -10.42
N ALA A 168 -13.25 10.24 -9.31
CA ALA A 168 -14.17 11.01 -8.50
C ALA A 168 -14.85 12.10 -9.34
N ASN A 169 -16.18 12.09 -9.36
CA ASN A 169 -16.99 13.15 -9.98
C ASN A 169 -17.16 14.30 -8.97
N ILE A 170 -16.20 15.23 -8.95
CA ILE A 170 -16.18 16.35 -8.00
C ILE A 170 -16.52 17.64 -8.74
N ARG A 171 -17.52 18.38 -8.26
CA ARG A 171 -17.82 19.72 -8.75
C ARG A 171 -16.74 20.73 -8.31
N PRO A 172 -16.56 21.85 -9.04
CA PRO A 172 -15.62 22.91 -8.67
C PRO A 172 -15.85 23.52 -7.27
N ASP A 173 -17.03 23.34 -6.68
CA ASP A 173 -17.42 23.81 -5.35
C ASP A 173 -17.09 22.82 -4.21
N GLY A 174 -16.50 21.66 -4.52
CA GLY A 174 -16.15 20.63 -3.54
C GLY A 174 -17.30 19.71 -3.15
N GLN A 175 -18.44 19.71 -3.86
CA GLN A 175 -19.53 18.77 -3.62
C GLN A 175 -19.48 17.59 -4.62
N SER A 176 -19.74 16.37 -4.15
CA SER A 176 -19.90 15.19 -5.02
C SER A 176 -21.28 15.23 -5.69
N THR A 177 -21.34 14.95 -7.00
CA THR A 177 -22.62 14.68 -7.66
C THR A 177 -22.98 13.23 -7.47
N VAL A 178 -24.14 12.99 -6.84
CA VAL A 178 -24.80 11.66 -6.76
C VAL A 178 -24.97 11.06 -8.15
#